data_AF-A0A831P1Y4-F1
#
_entry.id   AF-A0A831P1Y4-F1
#
_cell.length_a   1.000
_cell.length_b   1.000
_cell.length_c   1.000
_cell.angle_alpha   90.00
_cell.angle_beta   90.00
_cell.angle_gamma   90.00
#
_symmetry.space_group_name_H-M   'P 1'
#
loop_
_entity.id
_entity.type
_entity.pdbx_description
1 polymer ?
#
loop_
_entity_poly.entity_id
_entity_poly.type
_entity_poly.pdbx_seq_one_letter_code
_entity_poly.pdbx_strand_id
1 'polypeptide(L)' 'LNPTLESMEKAYIHFVMSQTGGKKRQAAKILGINTSTLYRKIERYSLKDLQNKDNDE' A
#
# COMPACT_ATOMS: atom_id res chain seq x y z
N LEU A 1 -18.07 17.84 -2.91
CA LEU A 1 -16.59 17.88 -2.87
C LEU A 1 -16.10 16.48 -3.20
N ASN A 2 -15.41 16.29 -4.32
CA ASN A 2 -14.87 15.00 -4.72
C ASN A 2 -13.46 14.82 -4.12
N PRO A 3 -13.08 13.60 -3.68
CA PRO A 3 -11.74 13.35 -3.18
C PRO A 3 -10.69 13.57 -4.27
N THR A 4 -9.48 13.96 -3.86
CA THR A 4 -8.35 14.06 -4.79
C THR A 4 -7.90 12.68 -5.24
N LEU A 5 -7.24 12.61 -6.41
CA LEU A 5 -6.64 11.36 -6.89
C LEU A 5 -5.65 10.78 -5.88
N GLU A 6 -4.87 11.65 -5.23
CA GLU A 6 -3.95 11.27 -4.17
C GLU A 6 -4.68 10.62 -2.97
N SER A 7 -5.82 11.18 -2.57
CA SER A 7 -6.62 10.62 -1.45
C SER A 7 -7.17 9.23 -1.82
N MET A 8 -7.67 9.08 -3.05
CA MET A 8 -8.17 7.79 -3.52
C MET A 8 -7.05 6.76 -3.63
N GLU A 9 -5.90 7.15 -4.16
CA GLU A 9 -4.73 6.28 -4.25
C GLU A 9 -4.26 5.82 -2.86
N LYS A 10 -4.14 6.74 -1.90
CA LYS A 10 -3.76 6.41 -0.53
C LYS A 10 -4.73 5.41 0.11
N ALA A 11 -6.04 5.66 -0.02
CA ALA A 11 -7.07 4.79 0.53
C ALA A 11 -7.03 3.40 -0.11
N TYR A 12 -6.85 3.32 -1.43
CA TYR A 12 -6.80 2.05 -2.14
C TYR A 12 -5.54 1.24 -1.83
N ILE A 13 -4.37 1.89 -1.71
CA ILE A 13 -3.14 1.25 -1.25
C ILE A 13 -3.32 0.66 0.14
N HIS A 14 -3.90 1.41 1.06
CA HIS A 14 -4.18 0.95 2.41
C HIS A 14 -5.13 -0.27 2.41
N PHE A 15 -6.23 -0.19 1.65
CA PHE A 15 -7.19 -1.28 1.50
C PHE A 15 -6.51 -2.56 1.01
N VAL A 16 -5.75 -2.49 -0.09
CA VAL A 16 -5.09 -3.68 -0.66
C VAL A 16 -4.04 -4.24 0.29
N MET A 17 -3.24 -3.40 0.94
CA MET A 17 -2.24 -3.85 1.92
C MET A 17 -2.87 -4.56 3.12
N SER A 18 -4.03 -4.08 3.59
CA SER A 18 -4.81 -4.75 4.64
C SER A 18 -5.33 -6.12 4.16
N GLN A 19 -5.88 -6.19 2.95
CA GLN A 19 -6.39 -7.45 2.36
C GLN A 19 -5.29 -8.50 2.13
N THR A 20 -4.06 -8.08 1.82
CA THR A 20 -2.93 -9.01 1.65
C THR A 20 -2.19 -9.31 2.96
N GLY A 21 -2.65 -8.78 4.09
CA GLY A 21 -2.00 -8.97 5.39
C GLY A 21 -0.60 -8.38 5.47
N GLY A 22 -0.30 -7.33 4.69
CA GLY A 22 1.02 -6.70 4.63
C GLY A 22 1.94 -7.24 3.54
N LYS A 23 1.57 -8.31 2.83
CA LYS A 23 2.40 -8.93 1.76
C LYS A 23 2.58 -7.99 0.57
N LYS A 24 3.67 -7.22 0.58
CA LYS A 24 3.91 -6.10 -0.37
C LYS A 24 3.99 -6.54 -1.83
N ARG A 25 4.59 -7.71 -2.13
CA ARG A 25 4.65 -8.25 -3.50
C ARG A 25 3.26 -8.58 -4.05
N GLN A 26 2.40 -9.13 -3.20
CA GLN A 26 1.02 -9.46 -3.57
C GLN A 26 0.18 -8.20 -3.74
N ALA A 27 0.33 -7.22 -2.83
CA ALA A 27 -0.34 -5.94 -2.93
C ALA A 27 0.03 -5.18 -4.20
N ALA A 28 1.32 -5.14 -4.54
CA ALA A 28 1.81 -4.50 -5.77
C ALA A 28 1.20 -5.14 -7.03
N LYS A 29 1.07 -6.48 -7.06
CA LYS A 29 0.40 -7.21 -8.15
C LYS A 29 -1.07 -6.83 -8.29
N ILE A 30 -1.82 -6.71 -7.19
CA ILE A 30 -3.23 -6.30 -7.19
C ILE A 30 -3.39 -4.84 -7.64
N LEU A 31 -2.49 -3.96 -7.19
CA LEU A 31 -2.47 -2.54 -7.56
C LEU A 31 -1.99 -2.30 -9.00
N GLY A 32 -1.45 -3.32 -9.69
CA GLY A 32 -0.92 -3.18 -11.05
C GLY A 32 0.33 -2.31 -11.14
N ILE A 33 1.13 -2.25 -10.07
CA ILE A 33 2.36 -1.44 -10.01
C ILE A 33 3.55 -2.29 -9.60
N ASN A 34 4.76 -1.78 -9.88
CA ASN A 34 5.98 -2.40 -9.38
C ASN A 34 6.07 -2.27 -7.85
N THR A 35 6.63 -3.28 -7.19
CA THR A 35 6.83 -3.29 -5.74
C THR A 35 7.62 -2.07 -5.24
N SER A 36 8.64 -1.62 -5.99
CA SER A 36 9.40 -0.40 -5.68
C SER A 36 8.55 0.86 -5.70
N THR A 37 7.54 0.92 -6.58
CA THR A 37 6.59 2.04 -6.65
C THR A 37 5.65 2.01 -5.45
N LEU A 38 5.19 0.83 -5.05
CA LEU A 38 4.40 0.67 -3.83
C LEU A 38 5.20 1.12 -2.59
N TYR A 39 6.46 0.71 -2.44
CA TYR A 39 7.32 1.15 -1.34
C TYR A 39 7.45 2.67 -1.26
N ARG A 40 7.76 3.34 -2.38
CA ARG A 40 7.87 4.81 -2.43
C ARG A 40 6.55 5.51 -2.09
N LYS A 41 5.41 4.94 -2.48
CA LYS A 41 4.07 5.50 -2.14
C LYS A 41 3.75 5.30 -0.65
N ILE A 42 4.07 4.14 -0.08
CA ILE A 42 3.92 3.89 1.37
C ILE A 42 4.75 4.90 2.18
N GLU A 43 5.99 5.14 1.78
CA GLU A 43 6.87 6.13 2.41
C GLU A 43 6.32 7.55 2.25
N ARG A 44 5.97 7.96 1.02
CA ARG A 44 5.38 9.27 0.72
C ARG A 44 4.12 9.55 1.53
N TYR A 45 3.26 8.55 1.70
CA TYR A 45 1.99 8.68 2.43
C TYR A 45 2.11 8.41 3.93
N SER A 46 3.32 8.14 4.41
CA SER A 46 3.60 7.79 5.81
C SER A 46 2.73 6.64 6.33
N LEU A 47 2.45 5.65 5.46
CA LEU A 47 1.66 4.44 5.79
C LEU A 47 2.53 3.40 6.51
N LYS A 48 3.31 3.84 7.52
CA LYS A 48 4.35 3.04 8.19
C LYS A 48 3.79 1.87 9.01
N ASP A 49 2.53 1.97 9.40
CA ASP A 49 1.76 0.92 10.07
C ASP A 49 1.52 -0.32 9.19
N LEU A 50 1.62 -0.18 7.86
CA LEU A 50 1.49 -1.29 6.91
C LEU A 50 2.76 -2.15 6.78
N GLN A 51 3.85 -1.84 7.49
CA GLN A 51 5.15 -2.51 7.32
C GLN A 51 5.39 -3.71 8.26
N ASN A 52 4.61 -3.85 9.33
CA ASN A 52 4.98 -4.66 10.50
C ASN A 52 4.52 -6.13 10.52
N LYS A 53 4.09 -6.72 9.39
CA LYS A 53 3.55 -8.11 9.37
C LYS A 53 4.36 -9.13 8.58
N ASP A 54 5.49 -8.73 7.99
CA ASP A 54 6.35 -9.62 7.21
C ASP A 54 7.48 -10.26 8.07
N ASN A 55 7.56 -9.97 9.38
CA ASN A 55 8.67 -10.40 10.26
C ASN A 55 8.29 -11.48 11.32
N ASP A 56 7.07 -12.01 11.30
CA ASP A 56 6.60 -13.04 12.26
C ASP A 56 6.60 -14.47 11.65
N GLU A 57 7.53 -14.76 10.75
CA GLU A 57 7.87 -16.13 10.28
C GLU A 57 9.40 -16.33 10.20
#